data_AF-U3GHQ6-F1
#
_entry.id   AF-U3GHQ6-F1
#
_cell.length_a   1.000
_cell.length_b   1.000
_cell.length_c   1.000
_cell.angle_alpha   90.00
_cell.angle_beta   90.00
_cell.angle_gamma   90.00
#
_symmetry.space_group_name_H-M   'P 1'
#
loop_
_entity.id
_entity.type
_entity.pdbx_description
1 polymer ?
#
loop_
_entity_poly.entity_id
_entity_poly.type
_entity_poly.pdbx_seq_one_letter_code
_entity_poly.pdbx_strand_id
1 'polypeptide(L)'
;MAEFIAKRVRFQNGEHHSVLTRPGGLPVHEAALYLARHRKRGLAANSIHSVCRVLAFLYRELAQANIDLLERIRPGQFLTAPELNRLAEAAQYGVDDSEHAEKEGQRSRKVIDIKRIRMRRGPAAVDVKAVSEARRSATDL
;
A
#
# COMPACT_ATOMS: atom_id res chain seq x y z
N MET A 1 -1.31 -16.75 -15.28
CA MET A 1 -1.29 -16.55 -13.82
C MET A 1 -2.13 -15.34 -13.48
N ALA A 2 -3.15 -15.48 -12.64
CA ALA A 2 -3.97 -14.36 -12.21
C ALA A 2 -3.19 -13.55 -11.15
N GLU A 3 -2.40 -12.59 -11.61
CA GLU A 3 -1.59 -11.75 -10.74
C GLU A 3 -2.46 -10.67 -10.09
N PHE A 4 -3.18 -11.04 -9.02
CA PHE A 4 -3.79 -10.07 -8.13
C PHE A 4 -2.70 -9.45 -7.27
N ILE A 5 -2.58 -8.12 -7.28
CA ILE A 5 -1.48 -7.42 -6.59
C ILE A 5 -2.05 -6.29 -5.74
N ALA A 6 -1.69 -6.27 -4.46
CA ALA A 6 -1.91 -5.12 -3.59
C ALA A 6 -0.86 -4.04 -3.90
N LYS A 7 -1.31 -2.87 -4.37
CA LYS A 7 -0.45 -1.74 -4.70
C LYS A 7 -0.70 -0.57 -3.76
N ARG A 8 0.34 0.25 -3.53
CA ARG A 8 0.22 1.53 -2.82
C ARG A 8 0.29 2.66 -3.83
N VAL A 9 -0.78 3.45 -3.90
CA VAL A 9 -0.84 4.66 -4.71
C VAL A 9 -0.66 5.86 -3.79
N ARG A 10 0.23 6.77 -4.15
CA ARG A 10 0.36 8.06 -3.47
C ARG A 10 -0.38 9.13 -4.28
N PHE A 11 -1.34 9.78 -3.65
CA PHE A 11 -2.04 10.92 -4.25
C PHE A 11 -1.16 12.18 -4.23
N GLN A 12 -1.50 13.16 -5.07
CA GLN A 12 -0.78 14.43 -5.17
C GLN A 12 -0.78 15.21 -3.84
N ASN A 13 -1.84 15.06 -3.04
CA ASN A 13 -1.95 15.62 -1.69
C ASN A 13 -1.00 14.95 -0.67
N GLY A 14 -0.23 13.94 -1.07
CA GLY A 14 0.68 13.18 -0.21
C GLY A 14 0.05 11.97 0.49
N GLU A 15 -1.26 11.74 0.34
CA GLU A 15 -1.95 10.64 0.98
C GLU A 15 -1.64 9.29 0.33
N HIS A 16 -1.48 8.25 1.16
CA HIS A 16 -1.31 6.88 0.70
C HIS A 16 -2.64 6.13 0.63
N HIS A 17 -2.87 5.47 -0.50
CA HIS A 17 -4.05 4.67 -0.76
C HIS A 17 -3.66 3.26 -1.19
N SER A 18 -4.36 2.25 -0.68
CA SER A 18 -4.10 0.85 -1.04
C SER A 18 -5.15 0.38 -2.03
N VAL A 19 -4.70 -0.19 -3.14
CA VAL A 19 -5.56 -0.65 -4.23
C VAL A 19 -5.21 -2.09 -4.58
N LEU A 20 -6.22 -2.96 -4.61
CA LEU A 20 -6.06 -4.29 -5.17
C LEU A 20 -6.24 -4.21 -6.69
N THR A 21 -5.25 -4.68 -7.44
CA THR A 21 -5.25 -4.69 -8.91
C THR A 21 -5.40 -6.10 -9.45
N ARG A 22 -6.19 -6.25 -10.52
CA ARG A 22 -6.36 -7.48 -11.31
C ARG A 22 -5.30 -7.52 -12.43
N PRO A 23 -5.02 -8.68 -13.07
CA PRO A 23 -4.33 -8.71 -14.36
C PRO A 23 -4.84 -7.65 -15.33
N GLY A 24 -3.94 -6.87 -15.91
CA GLY A 24 -4.28 -5.69 -16.71
C GLY A 24 -4.29 -4.37 -15.94
N GLY A 25 -4.01 -4.39 -14.63
CA GLY A 25 -3.78 -3.18 -13.83
C GLY A 25 -5.05 -2.47 -13.36
N LEU A 26 -6.23 -2.99 -13.70
CA LEU A 26 -7.50 -2.43 -13.27
C LEU A 26 -7.77 -2.75 -11.78
N PRO A 27 -8.31 -1.80 -11.01
CA PRO A 27 -8.73 -2.06 -9.63
C PRO A 27 -9.85 -3.11 -9.57
N VAL A 28 -9.77 -3.99 -8.58
CA VAL A 28 -10.90 -4.86 -8.21
C VAL A 28 -11.92 -4.00 -7.45
N HIS A 29 -13.09 -3.79 -8.04
CA HIS A 29 -14.08 -2.82 -7.57
C HIS A 29 -14.59 -3.14 -6.16
N GLU A 30 -14.87 -4.40 -5.89
CA GLU A 30 -15.45 -4.89 -4.64
C GLU A 30 -14.45 -4.72 -3.49
N ALA A 31 -13.18 -5.04 -3.76
CA ALA A 31 -12.09 -4.82 -2.82
C ALA A 31 -11.89 -3.33 -2.53
N ALA A 32 -11.99 -2.47 -3.54
CA ALA A 32 -11.89 -1.02 -3.36
C ALA A 32 -13.01 -0.48 -2.46
N LEU A 33 -14.26 -0.92 -2.68
CA LEU A 33 -15.40 -0.54 -1.82
C LEU A 33 -15.21 -1.03 -0.38
N TYR A 34 -14.74 -2.26 -0.20
CA TYR A 34 -14.47 -2.82 1.12
C TYR A 34 -13.37 -2.03 1.86
N LEU A 35 -12.25 -1.72 1.20
CA LEU A 35 -11.16 -0.94 1.77
C LEU A 35 -11.59 0.51 2.08
N ALA A 36 -12.47 1.11 1.28
CA ALA A 36 -13.00 2.44 1.52
C ALA A 36 -13.75 2.53 2.87
N ARG A 37 -14.42 1.45 3.30
CA ARG A 37 -15.05 1.37 4.64
C ARG A 37 -14.02 1.51 5.76
N HIS A 38 -12.85 0.91 5.62
CA HIS A 38 -11.77 1.01 6.60
C HIS A 38 -11.20 2.43 6.69
N ARG A 39 -11.10 3.13 5.56
CA ARG A 39 -10.67 4.54 5.52
C ARG A 39 -11.68 5.48 6.16
N LYS A 40 -12.99 5.27 5.94
CA LYS A 40 -14.06 6.02 6.62
C LYS A 40 -14.02 5.87 8.15
N ARG A 41 -13.46 4.77 8.66
CA ARG A 41 -13.24 4.53 10.09
C ARG A 41 -11.95 5.15 10.65
N GLY A 42 -11.16 5.84 9.81
CA GLY A 42 -9.91 6.47 10.23
C GLY A 42 -8.78 5.47 10.52
N LEU A 43 -8.79 4.27 9.94
CA LEU A 43 -7.70 3.32 10.11
C LEU A 43 -6.41 3.80 9.44
N ALA A 44 -5.27 3.48 10.05
CA ALA A 44 -3.96 3.85 9.51
C ALA A 44 -3.72 3.24 8.13
N ALA A 45 -3.03 3.98 7.25
CA ALA A 45 -2.76 3.56 5.88
C ALA A 45 -1.97 2.24 5.79
N ASN A 46 -1.10 1.95 6.76
CA ASN A 46 -0.39 0.67 6.84
C ASN A 46 -1.35 -0.48 7.16
N SER A 47 -2.30 -0.28 8.09
CA SER A 47 -3.30 -1.29 8.44
C SER A 47 -4.23 -1.59 7.27
N ILE A 48 -4.68 -0.56 6.55
CA ILE A 48 -5.49 -0.73 5.32
C ILE A 48 -4.69 -1.49 4.26
N HIS A 49 -3.39 -1.21 4.13
CA HIS A 49 -2.52 -1.92 3.22
C HIS A 49 -2.36 -3.41 3.60
N SER A 50 -2.18 -3.72 4.88
CA SER A 50 -2.16 -5.11 5.35
C SER A 50 -3.46 -5.85 5.01
N VAL A 51 -4.61 -5.22 5.20
CA VAL A 51 -5.90 -5.79 4.77
C VAL A 51 -5.93 -6.00 3.25
N CYS A 52 -5.43 -5.05 2.47
CA CYS A 52 -5.34 -5.17 1.02
C CYS A 52 -4.44 -6.35 0.58
N ARG A 53 -3.37 -6.66 1.32
CA ARG A 53 -2.50 -7.82 1.06
C ARG A 53 -3.23 -9.13 1.35
N VAL A 54 -3.95 -9.22 2.46
CA VAL A 54 -4.79 -10.39 2.77
C VAL A 54 -5.86 -10.61 1.70
N LEU A 55 -6.46 -9.52 1.19
CA LEU A 55 -7.37 -9.62 0.05
C LEU A 55 -6.65 -10.11 -1.21
N ALA A 56 -5.45 -9.59 -1.52
CA ALA A 56 -4.69 -10.08 -2.67
C ALA A 56 -4.44 -11.58 -2.59
N PHE A 57 -4.01 -12.08 -1.42
CA PHE A 57 -3.86 -13.51 -1.17
C PHE A 57 -5.17 -14.29 -1.42
N LEU A 58 -6.27 -13.86 -0.82
CA LEU A 58 -7.58 -14.50 -1.03
C LEU A 58 -7.96 -14.58 -2.51
N TYR A 59 -7.83 -13.47 -3.25
CA TYR A 59 -8.17 -13.45 -4.68
C TYR A 59 -7.24 -14.32 -5.54
N ARG A 60 -5.96 -14.45 -5.16
CA ARG A 60 -5.03 -15.38 -5.83
C ARG A 60 -5.46 -16.83 -5.63
N GLU A 61 -5.76 -17.22 -4.39
CA GLU A 61 -6.17 -18.59 -4.06
C GLU A 61 -7.50 -18.96 -4.72
N LEU A 62 -8.48 -18.05 -4.69
CA LEU A 62 -9.75 -18.27 -5.38
C LEU A 62 -9.58 -18.38 -6.90
N ALA A 63 -8.68 -17.58 -7.48
CA ALA A 63 -8.39 -17.66 -8.90
C ALA A 63 -7.68 -18.97 -9.29
N GLN A 64 -6.80 -19.50 -8.44
CA GLN A 64 -6.20 -20.83 -8.65
C GLN A 64 -7.26 -21.94 -8.63
N ALA A 65 -8.26 -21.81 -7.76
CA ALA A 65 -9.39 -22.74 -7.70
C ALA A 65 -10.46 -22.50 -8.80
N ASN A 66 -10.27 -21.53 -9.70
CA ASN A 66 -11.25 -21.08 -10.69
C ASN A 66 -12.61 -20.68 -10.07
N ILE A 67 -12.59 -20.08 -8.88
CA ILE A 67 -13.79 -19.62 -8.17
C ILE A 67 -13.95 -18.11 -8.38
N ASP A 68 -15.06 -17.71 -9.00
CA ASP A 68 -15.50 -16.31 -8.98
C ASP A 68 -16.36 -16.05 -7.74
N LEU A 69 -15.82 -15.26 -6.81
CA LEU A 69 -16.46 -14.94 -5.55
C LEU A 69 -17.75 -14.15 -5.74
N LEU A 70 -17.78 -13.21 -6.69
CA LEU A 70 -18.94 -12.34 -6.90
C LEU A 70 -20.10 -13.14 -7.46
N GLU A 71 -19.83 -13.95 -8.48
CA GLU A 71 -20.85 -14.77 -9.13
C GLU A 71 -21.43 -15.81 -8.16
N ARG A 72 -20.65 -16.29 -7.18
CA ARG A 72 -21.14 -17.18 -6.11
C ARG A 72 -21.93 -16.47 -5.01
N ILE A 73 -21.55 -15.26 -4.64
CA ILE A 73 -22.28 -14.51 -3.59
C ILE A 73 -23.66 -14.06 -4.07
N ARG A 74 -23.84 -13.77 -5.37
CA ARG A 74 -25.14 -13.39 -5.95
C ARG A 74 -26.27 -14.39 -5.64
N PRO A 75 -26.11 -15.71 -5.83
CA PRO A 75 -27.09 -16.71 -5.43
C PRO A 75 -27.02 -17.10 -3.93
N GLY A 76 -26.16 -16.47 -3.12
CA GLY A 76 -25.98 -16.80 -1.71
C GLY A 76 -25.12 -18.05 -1.45
N GLN A 77 -24.30 -18.46 -2.41
CA GLN A 77 -23.43 -19.63 -2.27
C GLN A 77 -22.10 -19.23 -1.66
N PHE A 78 -21.93 -19.52 -0.37
CA PHE A 78 -20.66 -19.30 0.33
C PHE A 78 -19.63 -20.37 -0.02
N LEU A 79 -18.36 -20.13 0.37
CA LEU A 79 -17.31 -21.13 0.30
C LEU A 79 -17.68 -22.34 1.16
N THR A 80 -17.43 -23.52 0.62
CA THR A 80 -17.66 -24.80 1.29
C THR A 80 -16.55 -25.08 2.29
N ALA A 81 -16.81 -25.95 3.27
CA ALA A 81 -15.82 -26.38 4.25
C ALA A 81 -14.47 -26.85 3.64
N PRO A 82 -14.44 -27.68 2.57
CA PRO A 82 -13.16 -28.07 1.97
C PRO A 82 -12.43 -26.91 1.28
N GLU A 83 -13.15 -25.94 0.70
CA GLU A 83 -12.54 -24.75 0.11
C GLU A 83 -11.91 -23.85 1.19
N LEU A 84 -12.58 -23.70 2.32
CA LEU A 84 -12.06 -22.97 3.47
C LEU A 84 -10.82 -23.65 4.08
N ASN A 85 -10.81 -24.99 4.17
CA ASN A 85 -9.66 -25.73 4.66
C ASN A 85 -8.45 -25.54 3.76
N ARG A 86 -8.62 -25.62 2.43
CA ARG A 86 -7.54 -25.34 1.47
C ARG A 86 -6.98 -23.93 1.63
N LEU A 87 -7.86 -22.94 1.77
CA LEU A 87 -7.45 -21.55 1.99
C LEU A 87 -6.67 -21.40 3.31
N ALA A 88 -7.12 -22.07 4.37
CA ALA A 88 -6.45 -22.05 5.66
C ALA A 88 -5.07 -22.72 5.60
N GLU A 89 -4.94 -23.86 4.90
CA GLU A 89 -3.66 -24.52 4.64
C GLU A 89 -2.73 -23.61 3.84
N ALA A 90 -3.21 -23.03 2.72
CA ALA A 90 -2.42 -22.11 1.91
C ALA A 90 -1.94 -20.89 2.72
N ALA A 91 -2.77 -20.39 3.65
CA ALA A 91 -2.42 -19.25 4.51
C ALA A 91 -1.31 -19.58 5.52
N GLN A 92 -1.10 -20.85 5.89
CA GLN A 92 -0.01 -21.26 6.77
C GLN A 92 1.36 -21.15 6.09
N TYR A 93 1.41 -21.37 4.76
CA TYR A 93 2.66 -21.36 3.99
C TYR A 93 2.90 -20.04 3.25
N GLY A 94 1.86 -19.26 2.95
CA GLY A 94 1.89 -18.15 1.99
C GLY A 94 2.19 -16.75 2.54
N VAL A 95 2.65 -16.59 3.78
CA VAL A 95 2.89 -15.23 4.35
C VAL A 95 4.25 -14.63 3.93
N ASP A 96 5.06 -15.34 3.14
CA ASP A 96 6.29 -14.79 2.57
C ASP A 96 6.00 -14.04 1.25
N ASP A 97 5.11 -13.04 1.31
CA ASP A 97 4.82 -12.09 0.22
C ASP A 97 5.99 -11.09 0.00
N SER A 98 7.23 -11.53 0.25
CA SER A 98 8.46 -10.77 0.03
C SER A 98 8.75 -10.58 -1.47
N GLU A 99 8.15 -11.38 -2.35
CA GLU A 99 8.50 -11.41 -3.78
C GLU A 99 7.62 -10.54 -4.68
N HIS A 100 6.43 -10.11 -4.23
CA HIS A 100 5.50 -9.31 -5.04
C HIS A 100 5.33 -7.86 -4.55
N ALA A 101 6.04 -7.50 -3.48
CA ALA A 101 6.23 -6.10 -3.10
C ALA A 101 7.12 -5.43 -4.16
N GLU A 102 6.48 -4.91 -5.20
CA GLU A 102 7.00 -3.80 -5.99
C GLU A 102 8.35 -4.09 -6.69
N LYS A 103 8.27 -4.64 -7.92
CA LYS A 103 9.18 -4.24 -9.00
C LYS A 103 8.95 -2.76 -9.41
N GLU A 104 8.61 -1.87 -8.47
CA GLU A 104 8.64 -0.42 -8.67
C GLU A 104 10.06 0.08 -8.41
N GLY A 105 10.96 -0.26 -9.34
CA GLY A 105 12.32 0.23 -9.38
C GLY A 105 13.19 -0.33 -8.25
N GLN A 106 14.32 -0.93 -8.62
CA GLN A 106 15.49 -0.92 -7.76
C GLN A 106 15.80 0.55 -7.41
N ARG A 107 15.21 1.07 -6.34
CA ARG A 107 15.75 2.24 -5.65
C ARG A 107 17.11 1.77 -5.15
N SER A 108 18.16 2.16 -5.88
CA SER A 108 19.54 2.01 -5.46
C SER A 108 19.59 2.30 -3.97
N ARG A 109 19.93 1.29 -3.17
CA ARG A 109 19.99 1.38 -1.72
C ARG A 109 21.02 2.47 -1.42
N LYS A 110 20.59 3.70 -1.17
CA LYS A 110 21.45 4.77 -0.64
C LYS A 110 21.72 4.43 0.81
N VAL A 111 22.49 3.35 1.03
CA VAL A 111 23.16 3.10 2.30
C VAL A 111 24.24 4.16 2.38
N ILE A 112 23.93 5.28 3.02
CA ILE A 112 24.94 6.26 3.38
C ILE A 112 25.62 5.68 4.62
N ASP A 113 26.85 5.21 4.44
CA ASP A 113 27.69 4.78 5.55
C ASP A 113 27.82 5.92 6.57
N ILE A 114 27.29 5.70 7.78
CA ILE A 114 27.31 6.65 8.90
C ILE A 114 28.75 7.06 9.25
N LYS A 115 29.74 6.19 8.99
CA LYS A 115 31.17 6.52 9.18
C LYS A 115 31.61 7.68 8.28
N ARG A 116 30.97 7.88 7.12
CA ARG A 116 31.25 8.95 6.15
C ARG A 116 30.72 10.32 6.60
N ILE A 117 29.66 10.34 7.42
CA ILE A 117 29.06 11.58 7.96
C ILE A 117 29.95 12.17 9.07
N ARG A 118 30.69 11.32 9.79
CA ARG A 118 31.47 11.74 10.97
C ARG A 118 32.64 12.68 10.63
N MET A 119 33.07 12.73 9.37
CA MET A 119 34.22 13.54 8.91
C MET A 119 33.86 14.98 8.48
N ARG A 120 32.57 15.36 8.43
CA ARG A 120 32.13 16.69 7.95
C ARG A 120 31.65 17.65 9.04
N ARG A 121 31.86 17.33 10.32
CA ARG A 121 31.69 18.32 11.41
C ARG A 121 33.03 18.99 11.72
N GLY A 122 33.52 19.78 10.77
CA GLY A 122 34.31 20.97 11.10
C GLY A 122 33.34 22.15 11.27
N PRO A 123 33.54 23.06 12.24
CA PRO A 123 32.61 24.14 12.47
C PRO A 123 32.77 25.17 11.34
N ALA A 124 31.94 25.09 10.31
CA ALA A 124 31.71 26.24 9.45
C ALA A 124 30.69 27.11 10.16
N ALA A 125 31.18 28.15 10.85
CA ALA A 125 30.35 29.24 11.33
C ALA A 125 29.66 29.88 10.11
N VAL A 126 28.39 29.54 9.90
CA VAL A 126 27.52 30.31 9.01
C VAL A 126 26.79 31.28 9.92
N ASP A 127 27.20 32.53 9.86
CA ASP A 127 26.58 33.64 10.54
C ASP A 127 25.17 33.84 9.93
N VAL A 128 24.15 33.33 10.61
CA VAL A 128 22.75 33.49 10.19
C VAL A 128 22.33 34.91 10.57
N LYS A 129 22.41 35.84 9.63
CA LYS A 129 21.73 37.14 9.76
C LYS A 129 20.24 36.90 9.98
N ALA A 130 19.75 37.31 11.14
CA ALA A 130 18.32 37.35 11.44
C ALA A 130 17.62 38.23 10.42
N VAL A 131 16.64 37.67 9.70
CA VAL A 131 15.75 38.45 8.84
C VAL A 131 14.73 39.15 9.73
N SER A 132 15.05 40.36 10.16
CA SER A 132 14.12 41.29 10.78
C SER A 132 13.40 42.04 9.66
N GLU A 133 12.27 41.55 9.17
CA GLU A 133 11.27 42.40 8.49
C GLU A 133 9.99 41.60 8.20
N ALA A 134 8.93 41.90 8.94
CA ALA A 134 7.57 41.52 8.60
C ALA A 134 7.05 42.47 7.52
N ARG A 135 6.99 42.01 6.26
CA ARG A 135 6.30 42.75 5.20
C ARG A 135 4.79 42.69 5.44
N ARG A 136 4.20 43.80 5.88
CA ARG A 136 2.76 44.03 5.74
C ARG A 136 2.50 44.65 4.38
N SER A 137 1.65 43.99 3.60
CA SER A 137 1.09 44.48 2.34
C SER A 137 0.36 45.80 2.57
N ALA A 138 0.76 46.84 1.83
CA ALA A 138 -0.02 48.07 1.70
C ALA A 138 -1.36 47.73 1.05
N THR A 139 -2.45 48.19 1.67
CA THR A 139 -3.76 48.28 1.03
C THR A 139 -4.04 49.77 0.92
N ASP A 140 -4.06 50.25 -0.32
CA ASP A 140 -4.52 51.58 -0.68
C ASP A 140 -6.05 51.67 -0.58
N LEU A 141 -6.50 52.90 -0.24
CA LEU A 141 -7.85 53.48 -0.18
C LEU A 141 -8.45 53.64 1.22
#